data_AF-A0A1F7GKV5-F1
#
_entry.id   AF-A0A1F7GKV5-F1
#
_cell.length_a   1.000
_cell.length_b   1.000
_cell.length_c   1.000
_cell.angle_alpha   90.00
_cell.angle_beta   90.00
_cell.angle_gamma   90.00
#
_symmetry.space_group_name_H-M   'P 1'
#
loop_
_entity.id
_entity.type
_entity.pdbx_description
1 polymer ?
#
loop_
_entity_poly.entity_id
_entity_poly.type
_entity_poly.pdbx_seq_one_letter_code
_entity_poly.pdbx_strand_id
1 'polypeptide(L)'
;MFRAEQDLLQNLAELPENDSQRLAVEGLLHIAQAHNALARQIEELSRSDVTPEAVVVDPLVALATEFSAEGVKTPERYTAYWTNRWNILAPRAELTVEIAPCNYSQEELQQLHEDGWALIYRPEGVTREHLGVIHPHLQSWTVEPGNTLKNEQERTGWLVVKDSADSPHLDTTEAQLIQAIQEQGVHGMTVDTYIVFGEELHDRTGVYPDINTWSRLPGSRGGGRVVDARRLTGGRLCVDAAWAPADRYPTMGGRSEGVK
;
A
#
# COMPACT_ATOMS: atom_id res chain seq x y z
N MET A 1 24.69 22.77 21.51
CA MET A 1 23.28 22.52 21.86
C MET A 1 23.15 21.46 22.96
N PHE A 2 24.07 21.42 23.95
CA PHE A 2 24.25 20.24 24.84
C PHE A 2 23.88 20.44 26.31
N ARG A 3 23.47 21.65 26.75
CA ARG A 3 23.09 21.89 28.16
C ARG A 3 21.62 21.61 28.46
N ALA A 4 20.71 21.94 27.54
CA ALA A 4 19.28 21.75 27.75
C ALA A 4 18.86 20.26 27.80
N GLU A 5 19.60 19.38 27.11
CA GLU A 5 19.33 17.93 27.09
C GLU A 5 19.90 17.20 28.32
N GLN A 6 21.01 17.68 28.89
CA GLN A 6 21.54 17.15 30.15
C GLN A 6 20.63 17.47 31.33
N ASP A 7 20.06 18.69 31.37
CA ASP A 7 19.10 19.08 32.40
C ASP A 7 17.79 18.25 32.30
N LEU A 8 17.38 17.84 31.10
CA LEU A 8 16.20 16.99 30.90
C LEU A 8 16.40 15.56 31.41
N LEU A 9 17.60 15.00 31.22
CA LEU A 9 17.99 13.69 31.73
C LEU A 9 18.20 13.69 33.26
N GLN A 10 18.66 14.80 33.84
CA GLN A 10 18.80 14.96 35.28
C GLN A 10 17.46 15.12 36.00
N ASN A 11 16.48 15.80 35.39
CA ASN A 11 15.15 15.99 35.96
C ASN A 11 14.25 14.73 35.87
N LEU A 12 14.58 13.75 35.01
CA LEU A 12 13.87 12.47 34.92
C LEU A 12 14.25 11.45 36.02
N ALA A 13 15.21 11.80 36.89
CA ALA A 13 15.62 10.96 38.02
C ALA A 13 14.78 11.19 39.30
N GLU A 14 13.88 12.19 39.31
CA GLU A 14 12.87 12.35 40.36
C GLU A 14 11.60 11.58 39.95
N LEU A 15 11.46 10.40 40.55
CA LEU A 15 10.58 9.30 40.13
C LEU A 15 9.06 9.60 40.19
N PRO A 16 8.25 9.07 39.25
CA PRO A 16 6.81 8.90 39.42
C PRO A 16 6.45 7.62 40.21
N GLU A 17 5.41 7.69 41.05
CA GLU A 17 5.03 6.66 42.04
C GLU A 17 4.25 5.44 41.49
N ASN A 18 3.96 5.34 40.18
CA ASN A 18 3.23 4.20 39.62
C ASN A 18 3.84 3.59 38.35
N ASP A 19 3.61 2.29 38.16
CA ASP A 19 4.20 1.46 37.10
C ASP A 19 3.86 1.93 35.66
N SER A 20 2.69 2.53 35.45
CA SER A 20 2.30 3.05 34.13
C SER A 20 3.08 4.32 33.75
N GLN A 21 3.39 5.18 34.71
CA GLN A 21 4.23 6.36 34.49
C GLN A 21 5.69 5.97 34.27
N ARG A 22 6.16 4.92 34.95
CA ARG A 22 7.51 4.36 34.77
C ARG A 22 7.70 3.77 33.36
N LEU A 23 6.73 3.00 32.86
CA LEU A 23 6.76 2.47 31.50
C LEU A 23 6.73 3.57 30.42
N ALA A 24 5.98 4.66 30.65
CA ALA A 24 5.94 5.80 29.75
C ALA A 24 7.30 6.54 29.71
N VAL A 25 7.96 6.71 30.86
CA VAL A 25 9.29 7.30 30.97
C VAL A 25 10.36 6.41 30.30
N GLU A 26 10.30 5.10 30.49
CA GLU A 26 11.21 4.14 29.84
C GLU A 26 11.02 4.11 28.31
N GLY A 27 9.79 4.26 27.82
CA GLY A 27 9.49 4.40 26.40
C GLY A 27 10.06 5.69 25.80
N LEU A 28 9.87 6.83 26.48
CA LEU A 28 10.43 8.11 26.07
C LEU A 28 11.97 8.11 26.11
N LEU A 29 12.57 7.43 27.08
CA LEU A 29 14.03 7.29 27.18
C LEU A 29 14.59 6.44 26.03
N HIS A 30 13.92 5.35 25.66
CA HIS A 30 14.30 4.56 24.47
C HIS A 30 14.20 5.37 23.18
N ILE A 31 13.15 6.17 23.01
CA ILE A 31 12.99 7.05 21.84
C ILE A 31 14.10 8.12 21.80
N ALA A 32 14.41 8.74 22.94
CA ALA A 32 15.48 9.73 23.04
C ALA A 32 16.88 9.12 22.78
N GLN A 33 17.11 7.88 23.21
CA GLN A 33 18.34 7.14 22.92
C GLN A 33 18.44 6.75 21.44
N ALA A 34 17.33 6.32 20.82
CA ALA A 34 17.27 6.02 19.39
C ALA A 34 17.51 7.28 18.53
N HIS A 35 16.92 8.42 18.89
CA HIS A 35 17.18 9.70 18.24
C HIS A 35 18.63 10.15 18.39
N ASN A 36 19.24 9.98 19.57
CA ASN A 36 20.66 10.29 19.77
C ASN A 36 21.60 9.36 18.99
N ALA A 37 21.25 8.08 18.87
CA ALA A 37 22.00 7.13 18.04
C ALA A 37 21.91 7.49 16.56
N LEU A 38 20.73 7.88 16.08
CA LEU A 38 20.50 8.34 14.71
C LEU A 38 21.25 9.66 14.43
N ALA A 39 21.22 10.61 15.37
CA ALA A 39 21.95 11.88 15.25
C ALA A 39 23.46 11.66 15.20
N ARG A 40 24.00 10.72 15.99
CA ARG A 40 25.42 10.32 15.91
C ARG A 40 25.75 9.64 14.60
N GLN A 41 24.89 8.75 14.09
CA GLN A 41 25.09 8.14 12.77
C GLN A 41 25.09 9.20 11.66
N ILE A 42 24.20 10.19 11.73
CA ILE A 42 24.17 11.32 10.78
C ILE A 42 25.45 12.17 10.92
N GLU A 43 25.94 12.42 12.12
CA GLU A 43 27.17 13.17 12.36
C GLU A 43 28.42 12.40 11.91
N GLU A 44 28.47 11.09 12.12
CA GLU A 44 29.53 10.19 11.63
C GLU A 44 29.52 10.09 10.10
N LEU A 45 28.33 10.00 9.47
CA LEU A 45 28.17 10.08 8.02
C LEU A 45 28.62 11.44 7.47
N SER A 46 28.34 12.54 8.19
CA SER A 46 28.75 13.89 7.81
C SER A 46 30.26 14.16 7.94
N ARG A 47 30.99 13.33 8.72
CA ARG A 47 32.45 13.42 8.90
C ARG A 47 33.23 12.46 8.00
N SER A 48 32.56 11.53 7.33
CA SER A 48 33.21 10.67 6.35
C SER A 48 33.39 11.45 5.04
N ASP A 49 34.58 11.39 4.44
CA ASP A 49 34.86 11.88 3.07
C ASP A 49 34.14 11.02 1.99
N VAL A 50 32.95 10.50 2.31
CA VAL A 50 32.02 9.97 1.34
C VAL A 50 31.36 11.18 0.70
N THR A 51 31.84 11.56 -0.48
CA THR A 51 31.03 12.35 -1.42
C THR A 51 29.61 11.78 -1.38
N PRO A 52 28.56 12.56 -1.06
CA PRO A 52 27.21 12.03 -1.10
C PRO A 52 26.98 11.55 -2.53
N GLU A 53 27.07 10.25 -2.73
CA GLU A 53 26.50 9.59 -3.88
C GLU A 53 25.07 10.09 -3.87
N ALA A 54 24.71 10.90 -4.88
CA ALA A 54 23.40 11.53 -4.94
C ALA A 54 22.39 10.44 -4.67
N VAL A 55 21.68 10.52 -3.53
CA VAL A 55 20.67 9.52 -3.17
C VAL A 55 19.70 9.54 -4.34
N VAL A 56 19.78 8.53 -5.20
CA VAL A 56 18.87 8.38 -6.32
C VAL A 56 17.56 7.96 -5.69
N VAL A 57 16.76 8.95 -5.30
CA VAL A 57 15.41 8.71 -4.80
C VAL A 57 14.62 8.13 -5.96
N ASP A 58 14.01 6.96 -5.75
CA ASP A 58 13.12 6.37 -6.75
C ASP A 58 12.07 7.42 -7.14
N PRO A 59 11.93 7.78 -8.44
CA PRO A 59 11.00 8.81 -8.88
C PRO A 59 9.54 8.52 -8.48
N LEU A 60 9.15 7.25 -8.32
CA LEU A 60 7.83 6.87 -7.86
C LEU A 60 7.63 7.17 -6.36
N VAL A 61 8.65 6.89 -5.55
CA VAL A 61 8.65 7.22 -4.11
C VAL A 61 8.67 8.73 -3.90
N ALA A 62 9.46 9.46 -4.68
CA ALA A 62 9.47 10.92 -4.65
C ALA A 62 8.07 11.49 -4.99
N LEU A 63 7.46 11.00 -6.07
CA LEU A 63 6.12 11.41 -6.50
C LEU A 63 5.05 11.07 -5.44
N ALA A 64 5.10 9.87 -4.84
CA ALA A 64 4.16 9.46 -3.80
C ALA A 64 4.35 10.28 -2.50
N THR A 65 5.59 10.61 -2.16
CA THR A 65 5.92 11.45 -0.99
C THR A 65 5.42 12.88 -1.19
N GLU A 66 5.69 13.48 -2.35
CA GLU A 66 5.20 14.81 -2.72
C GLU A 66 3.67 14.82 -2.67
N PHE A 67 3.03 13.89 -3.37
CA PHE A 67 1.58 13.78 -3.33
C PHE A 67 1.10 13.68 -1.89
N SER A 68 1.65 12.80 -1.05
CA SER A 68 1.22 12.58 0.34
C SER A 68 1.42 13.79 1.27
N ALA A 69 2.52 14.53 1.13
CA ALA A 69 2.83 15.69 1.96
C ALA A 69 1.92 16.89 1.68
N GLU A 70 1.36 16.94 0.49
CA GLU A 70 0.43 17.98 0.08
C GLU A 70 -0.91 17.82 0.79
N GLY A 71 -1.41 18.93 1.38
CA GLY A 71 -2.63 18.96 2.21
C GLY A 71 -3.91 18.47 1.51
N VAL A 72 -4.81 19.38 1.14
CA VAL A 72 -6.10 18.98 0.53
C VAL A 72 -5.87 18.31 -0.83
N LYS A 73 -6.44 17.13 -1.02
CA LYS A 73 -6.38 16.36 -2.27
C LYS A 73 -7.54 16.75 -3.17
N THR A 74 -7.24 17.46 -4.26
CA THR A 74 -8.26 17.85 -5.24
C THR A 74 -8.31 16.84 -6.40
N PRO A 75 -9.41 16.79 -7.18
CA PRO A 75 -9.52 15.91 -8.35
C PRO A 75 -8.40 16.13 -9.38
N GLU A 76 -7.99 17.38 -9.60
CA GLU A 76 -6.91 17.74 -10.52
C GLU A 76 -5.57 17.16 -10.05
N ARG A 77 -5.34 17.12 -8.74
CA ARG A 77 -4.11 16.55 -8.17
C ARG A 77 -4.07 15.04 -8.29
N TYR A 78 -5.19 14.36 -8.06
CA TYR A 78 -5.28 12.92 -8.35
C TYR A 78 -4.97 12.64 -9.82
N THR A 79 -5.57 13.43 -10.73
CA THR A 79 -5.32 13.32 -12.17
C THR A 79 -3.84 13.50 -12.48
N ALA A 80 -3.21 14.56 -11.95
CA ALA A 80 -1.80 14.85 -12.17
C ALA A 80 -0.87 13.77 -11.58
N TYR A 81 -1.14 13.31 -10.36
CA TYR A 81 -0.38 12.25 -9.71
C TYR A 81 -0.41 10.96 -10.54
N TRP A 82 -1.59 10.48 -10.91
CA TRP A 82 -1.72 9.25 -11.69
C TRP A 82 -1.19 9.40 -13.12
N THR A 83 -1.30 10.59 -13.72
CA THR A 83 -0.65 10.91 -15.01
C THR A 83 0.86 10.78 -14.91
N ASN A 84 1.48 11.41 -13.93
CA ASN A 84 2.94 11.36 -13.75
C ASN A 84 3.41 9.95 -13.41
N ARG A 85 2.68 9.24 -12.54
CA ARG A 85 2.97 7.86 -12.17
C ARG A 85 2.96 6.95 -13.40
N TRP A 86 1.91 7.02 -14.21
CA TRP A 86 1.81 6.17 -15.40
C TRP A 86 2.76 6.59 -16.54
N ASN A 87 3.16 7.86 -16.64
CA ASN A 87 4.22 8.29 -17.55
C ASN A 87 5.58 7.68 -17.21
N ILE A 88 5.81 7.35 -15.94
CA ILE A 88 7.02 6.63 -15.50
C ILE A 88 6.88 5.11 -15.74
N LEU A 89 5.70 4.54 -15.48
CA LEU A 89 5.48 3.11 -15.51
C LEU A 89 5.24 2.54 -16.92
N ALA A 90 4.35 3.14 -17.70
CA ALA A 90 3.89 2.62 -18.99
C ALA A 90 5.04 2.37 -19.99
N PRO A 91 6.06 3.25 -20.12
CA PRO A 91 7.17 3.00 -21.04
C PRO A 91 7.98 1.74 -20.73
N ARG A 92 7.96 1.24 -19.49
CA ARG A 92 8.65 -0.01 -19.11
C ARG A 92 8.09 -1.23 -19.84
N ALA A 93 6.84 -1.17 -20.27
CA ALA A 93 6.16 -2.19 -21.07
C ALA A 93 5.86 -1.71 -22.50
N GLU A 94 6.58 -0.71 -23.01
CA GLU A 94 6.38 -0.14 -24.35
C GLU A 94 4.96 0.41 -24.58
N LEU A 95 4.32 0.89 -23.51
CA LEU A 95 2.97 1.46 -23.56
C LEU A 95 3.00 2.97 -23.50
N THR A 96 1.97 3.57 -24.10
CA THR A 96 1.53 4.94 -23.80
C THR A 96 0.09 4.84 -23.30
N VAL A 97 -0.20 5.50 -22.18
CA VAL A 97 -1.53 5.49 -21.58
C VAL A 97 -2.01 6.91 -21.34
N GLU A 98 -3.32 7.10 -21.47
CA GLU A 98 -3.98 8.36 -21.15
C GLU A 98 -4.77 8.20 -19.85
N ILE A 99 -4.62 9.17 -18.95
CA ILE A 99 -5.34 9.19 -17.67
C ILE A 99 -6.53 10.14 -17.81
N ALA A 100 -7.74 9.60 -17.73
CA ALA A 100 -8.95 10.39 -17.73
C ALA A 100 -8.99 11.30 -16.49
N PRO A 101 -9.54 12.52 -16.60
CA PRO A 101 -9.73 13.39 -15.44
C PRO A 101 -10.47 12.68 -14.30
N CYS A 102 -10.07 12.95 -13.06
CA CYS A 102 -10.75 12.45 -11.87
C CYS A 102 -12.21 12.90 -11.86
N ASN A 103 -13.12 11.94 -11.79
CA ASN A 103 -14.57 12.14 -11.82
C ASN A 103 -15.20 12.21 -10.41
N TYR A 104 -14.37 12.29 -9.38
CA TYR A 104 -14.80 12.53 -8.00
C TYR A 104 -14.78 14.02 -7.68
N SER A 105 -15.73 14.49 -6.87
CA SER A 105 -15.68 15.84 -6.29
C SER A 105 -14.70 15.89 -5.12
N GLN A 106 -14.32 17.09 -4.68
CA GLN A 106 -13.47 17.26 -3.52
C GLN A 106 -14.10 16.70 -2.24
N GLU A 107 -15.42 16.85 -2.09
CA GLU A 107 -16.18 16.30 -0.95
C GLU A 107 -16.20 14.77 -0.98
N GLU A 108 -16.40 14.17 -2.16
CA GLU A 108 -16.34 12.71 -2.31
C GLU A 108 -14.95 12.16 -1.97
N LEU A 109 -13.87 12.84 -2.42
CA LEU A 109 -12.50 12.46 -2.08
C LEU A 109 -12.22 12.56 -0.58
N GLN A 110 -12.70 13.61 0.07
CA GLN A 110 -12.58 13.78 1.51
C GLN A 110 -13.32 12.65 2.25
N GLN A 111 -14.54 12.32 1.83
CA GLN A 111 -15.33 11.24 2.42
C GLN A 111 -14.65 9.89 2.24
N LEU A 112 -14.11 9.59 1.05
CA LEU A 112 -13.35 8.37 0.80
C LEU A 112 -12.18 8.23 1.77
N HIS A 113 -11.42 9.30 1.97
CA HIS A 113 -10.29 9.31 2.90
C HIS A 113 -10.73 9.08 4.35
N GLU A 114 -11.79 9.75 4.80
CA GLU A 114 -12.35 9.58 6.15
C GLU A 114 -12.85 8.16 6.40
N ASP A 115 -13.40 7.52 5.36
CA ASP A 115 -13.87 6.13 5.41
C ASP A 115 -12.74 5.10 5.21
N GLY A 116 -11.49 5.54 5.08
CA GLY A 116 -10.32 4.67 4.90
C GLY A 116 -10.25 3.99 3.52
N TRP A 117 -10.73 4.67 2.48
CA TRP A 117 -10.55 4.27 1.08
C TRP A 117 -9.46 5.08 0.40
N ALA A 118 -8.68 4.42 -0.44
CA ALA A 118 -7.75 5.04 -1.38
C ALA A 118 -8.39 5.06 -2.78
N LEU A 119 -8.17 6.15 -3.50
CA LEU A 119 -8.51 6.27 -4.92
C LEU A 119 -7.28 5.95 -5.77
N ILE A 120 -7.41 4.94 -6.62
CA ILE A 120 -6.35 4.49 -7.54
C ILE A 120 -6.80 4.57 -9.00
N TYR A 121 -5.85 4.48 -9.94
CA TYR A 121 -6.15 4.47 -11.37
C TYR A 121 -5.51 3.28 -12.10
N ARG A 122 -6.35 2.50 -12.80
CA ARG A 122 -5.92 1.43 -13.71
C ARG A 122 -6.25 1.82 -15.16
N PRO A 123 -5.28 2.12 -16.03
CA PRO A 123 -5.56 2.51 -17.40
C PRO A 123 -6.21 1.38 -18.21
N GLU A 124 -7.06 1.77 -19.15
CA GLU A 124 -7.61 0.84 -20.13
C GLU A 124 -6.50 0.25 -21.01
N GLY A 125 -6.61 -1.02 -21.38
CA GLY A 125 -5.62 -1.73 -22.20
C GLY A 125 -4.35 -2.17 -21.44
N VAL A 126 -4.15 -1.77 -20.18
CA VAL A 126 -3.07 -2.31 -19.35
C VAL A 126 -3.47 -3.68 -18.81
N THR A 127 -2.88 -4.74 -19.37
CA THR A 127 -3.11 -6.12 -18.96
C THR A 127 -2.24 -6.50 -17.77
N ARG A 128 -2.59 -7.61 -17.11
CA ARG A 128 -1.76 -8.20 -16.05
C ARG A 128 -0.34 -8.57 -16.52
N GLU A 129 -0.18 -8.97 -17.78
CA GLU A 129 1.13 -9.27 -18.36
C GLU A 129 1.98 -8.00 -18.46
N HIS A 130 1.38 -6.87 -18.86
CA HIS A 130 2.06 -5.57 -18.81
C HIS A 130 2.49 -5.21 -17.39
N LEU A 131 1.64 -5.46 -16.38
CA LEU A 131 2.01 -5.23 -14.97
C LEU A 131 3.21 -6.08 -14.53
N GLY A 132 3.34 -7.31 -15.03
CA GLY A 132 4.52 -8.16 -14.81
C GLY A 132 5.81 -7.59 -15.41
N VAL A 133 5.72 -6.98 -16.59
CA VAL A 133 6.85 -6.31 -17.24
C VAL A 133 7.23 -5.02 -16.51
N ILE A 134 6.24 -4.23 -16.08
CA ILE A 134 6.45 -2.97 -15.36
C ILE A 134 7.07 -3.22 -13.97
N HIS A 135 6.65 -4.29 -13.30
CA HIS A 135 7.04 -4.66 -11.94
C HIS A 135 7.68 -6.07 -11.91
N PRO A 136 8.95 -6.22 -12.35
CA PRO A 136 9.59 -7.53 -12.47
C PRO A 136 9.78 -8.25 -11.13
N HIS A 137 9.74 -7.53 -9.99
CA HIS A 137 9.80 -8.13 -8.65
C HIS A 137 8.57 -8.95 -8.29
N LEU A 138 7.45 -8.83 -9.03
CA LEU A 138 6.24 -9.61 -8.78
C LEU A 138 6.51 -11.12 -8.82
N GLN A 139 7.38 -11.60 -9.71
CA GLN A 139 7.86 -13.00 -9.80
C GLN A 139 6.74 -14.03 -9.54
N SER A 140 5.60 -13.82 -10.22
CA SER A 140 4.37 -14.56 -10.01
C SER A 140 3.89 -15.17 -11.32
N TRP A 141 3.45 -16.42 -11.26
CA TRP A 141 2.88 -17.11 -12.43
C TRP A 141 1.67 -16.36 -13.02
N THR A 142 0.98 -15.56 -12.21
CA THR A 142 -0.20 -14.83 -12.67
C THR A 142 0.14 -13.70 -13.63
N VAL A 143 1.35 -13.16 -13.61
CA VAL A 143 1.76 -12.08 -14.52
C VAL A 143 2.51 -12.60 -15.75
N GLU A 144 2.71 -13.93 -15.83
CA GLU A 144 3.34 -14.56 -16.98
C GLU A 144 2.35 -14.69 -18.15
N PRO A 145 2.84 -14.60 -19.41
CA PRO A 145 2.01 -14.77 -20.59
C PRO A 145 1.25 -16.10 -20.61
N GLY A 146 -0.03 -16.05 -20.97
CA GLY A 146 -0.84 -17.26 -21.14
C GLY A 146 -1.22 -17.98 -19.83
N ASN A 147 -1.09 -17.30 -18.68
CA ASN A 147 -1.61 -17.80 -17.41
C ASN A 147 -3.12 -18.08 -17.48
N THR A 148 -3.62 -18.96 -16.60
CA THR A 148 -5.02 -19.40 -16.61
C THR A 148 -5.94 -18.58 -15.71
N LEU A 149 -5.41 -17.54 -15.06
CA LEU A 149 -6.17 -16.73 -14.11
C LEU A 149 -7.09 -15.75 -14.83
N LYS A 150 -8.38 -15.79 -14.49
CA LYS A 150 -9.42 -14.96 -15.10
C LYS A 150 -9.92 -13.93 -14.11
N ASN A 151 -10.11 -12.70 -14.55
CA ASN A 151 -10.94 -11.75 -13.81
C ASN A 151 -12.41 -11.98 -14.21
N GLU A 152 -13.31 -11.88 -13.24
CA GLU A 152 -14.75 -11.97 -13.52
C GLU A 152 -15.24 -10.78 -14.33
N GLN A 153 -14.69 -9.61 -14.06
CA GLN A 153 -14.94 -8.39 -14.81
C GLN A 153 -13.67 -7.54 -14.84
N GLU A 154 -13.35 -7.03 -16.01
CA GLU A 154 -12.28 -6.04 -16.16
C GLU A 154 -12.84 -4.67 -15.76
N ARG A 155 -12.30 -4.08 -14.70
CA ARG A 155 -12.56 -2.70 -14.28
C ARG A 155 -11.31 -1.86 -14.47
N THR A 156 -11.48 -0.71 -15.10
CA THR A 156 -10.42 0.25 -15.43
C THR A 156 -10.92 1.67 -15.10
N GLY A 157 -10.03 2.65 -15.18
CA GLY A 157 -10.27 4.01 -14.76
C GLY A 157 -10.04 4.21 -13.25
N TRP A 158 -10.84 5.09 -12.67
CA TRP A 158 -10.81 5.45 -11.26
C TRP A 158 -11.49 4.38 -10.39
N LEU A 159 -10.71 3.73 -9.52
CA LEU A 159 -11.16 2.66 -8.64
C LEU A 159 -10.94 3.06 -7.18
N VAL A 160 -11.84 2.68 -6.28
CA VAL A 160 -11.65 2.85 -4.83
C VAL A 160 -11.36 1.52 -4.17
N VAL A 161 -10.40 1.51 -3.25
CA VAL A 161 -9.95 0.30 -2.53
C VAL A 161 -9.69 0.63 -1.07
N LYS A 162 -9.85 -0.33 -0.15
CA LYS A 162 -9.56 -0.07 1.27
C LYS A 162 -8.06 0.21 1.46
N ASP A 163 -7.74 1.37 2.03
CA ASP A 163 -6.37 1.82 2.28
C ASP A 163 -5.81 1.19 3.55
N SER A 164 -5.49 -0.09 3.46
CA SER A 164 -4.99 -0.88 4.59
C SER A 164 -3.85 -1.78 4.15
N ALA A 165 -2.79 -1.81 4.96
CA ALA A 165 -1.68 -2.75 4.82
C ALA A 165 -2.10 -4.19 5.11
N ASP A 166 -3.05 -4.43 6.02
CA ASP A 166 -3.60 -5.75 6.28
C ASP A 166 -4.92 -5.97 5.54
N SER A 167 -5.29 -7.24 5.36
CA SER A 167 -6.49 -7.65 4.65
C SER A 167 -7.74 -7.24 5.43
N PRO A 168 -8.71 -6.54 4.83
CA PRO A 168 -10.02 -6.30 5.45
C PRO A 168 -10.80 -7.62 5.63
N HIS A 169 -11.86 -7.59 6.43
CA HIS A 169 -12.79 -8.73 6.58
C HIS A 169 -12.13 -10.05 7.00
N LEU A 170 -11.19 -9.99 7.94
CA LEU A 170 -10.52 -11.17 8.51
C LEU A 170 -11.52 -12.16 9.13
N ASP A 171 -11.11 -13.43 9.18
CA ASP A 171 -11.88 -14.55 9.76
C ASP A 171 -13.27 -14.76 9.12
N THR A 172 -13.38 -14.44 7.84
CA THR A 172 -14.60 -14.69 7.05
C THR A 172 -14.43 -15.91 6.15
N THR A 173 -15.53 -16.62 5.94
CA THR A 173 -15.67 -17.55 4.79
C THR A 173 -15.88 -16.77 3.50
N GLU A 174 -15.74 -17.41 2.34
CA GLU A 174 -15.99 -16.77 1.05
C GLU A 174 -17.41 -16.18 0.95
N ALA A 175 -18.43 -16.90 1.41
CA ALA A 175 -19.81 -16.43 1.38
C ALA A 175 -20.04 -15.19 2.26
N GLN A 176 -19.45 -15.17 3.47
CA GLN A 176 -19.54 -14.03 4.38
C GLN A 176 -18.81 -12.80 3.81
N LEU A 177 -17.65 -13.01 3.20
CA LEU A 177 -16.92 -11.95 2.51
C LEU A 177 -17.75 -11.37 1.36
N ILE A 178 -18.30 -12.22 0.49
CA ILE A 178 -19.12 -11.77 -0.65
C ILE A 178 -20.33 -10.98 -0.14
N GLN A 179 -20.99 -11.44 0.93
CA GLN A 179 -22.10 -10.70 1.53
C GLN A 179 -21.65 -9.32 2.04
N ALA A 180 -20.55 -9.24 2.78
CA ALA A 180 -20.03 -7.97 3.30
C ALA A 180 -19.64 -6.98 2.18
N ILE A 181 -19.13 -7.49 1.06
CA ILE A 181 -18.81 -6.71 -0.15
C ILE A 181 -20.08 -6.16 -0.80
N GLN A 182 -21.12 -7.00 -0.91
CA GLN A 182 -22.42 -6.60 -1.47
C GLN A 182 -23.12 -5.54 -0.59
N GLU A 183 -23.08 -5.70 0.73
CA GLU A 183 -23.64 -4.74 1.68
C GLU A 183 -22.96 -3.35 1.60
N GLN A 184 -21.68 -3.32 1.23
CA GLN A 184 -20.93 -2.08 0.98
C GLN A 184 -21.19 -1.49 -0.43
N GLY A 185 -21.93 -2.18 -1.29
CA GLY A 185 -22.19 -1.73 -2.66
C GLY A 185 -20.95 -1.72 -3.56
N VAL A 186 -19.93 -2.52 -3.22
CA VAL A 186 -18.67 -2.63 -3.98
C VAL A 186 -18.53 -4.04 -4.59
N HIS A 187 -17.44 -4.28 -5.31
CA HIS A 187 -17.16 -5.53 -5.99
C HIS A 187 -15.97 -6.26 -5.36
N GLY A 188 -15.86 -7.56 -5.62
CA GLY A 188 -14.63 -8.30 -5.32
C GLY A 188 -13.45 -7.70 -6.09
N MET A 189 -12.33 -7.48 -5.40
CA MET A 189 -11.12 -6.96 -6.03
C MET A 189 -10.53 -7.99 -7.00
N THR A 190 -10.00 -7.53 -8.12
CA THR A 190 -9.22 -8.37 -9.06
C THR A 190 -7.74 -8.42 -8.69
N VAL A 191 -7.01 -9.45 -9.15
CA VAL A 191 -5.53 -9.52 -9.02
C VAL A 191 -4.85 -8.31 -9.66
N ASP A 192 -5.38 -7.80 -10.77
CA ASP A 192 -4.84 -6.64 -11.48
C ASP A 192 -4.94 -5.38 -10.62
N THR A 193 -6.12 -5.11 -10.05
CA THR A 193 -6.34 -4.01 -9.11
C THR A 193 -5.47 -4.17 -7.87
N TYR A 194 -5.35 -5.40 -7.35
CA TYR A 194 -4.52 -5.71 -6.20
C TYR A 194 -3.04 -5.39 -6.44
N ILE A 195 -2.52 -5.66 -7.65
CA ILE A 195 -1.16 -5.27 -8.02
C ILE A 195 -1.02 -3.75 -8.02
N VAL A 196 -1.90 -3.02 -8.72
CA VAL A 196 -1.82 -1.55 -8.82
C VAL A 196 -1.89 -0.89 -7.44
N PHE A 197 -2.83 -1.33 -6.60
CA PHE A 197 -2.94 -0.90 -5.20
C PHE A 197 -1.66 -1.21 -4.43
N GLY A 198 -1.12 -2.43 -4.56
CA GLY A 198 0.03 -2.84 -3.79
C GLY A 198 1.31 -2.06 -4.12
N GLU A 199 1.49 -1.69 -5.39
CA GLU A 199 2.63 -0.85 -5.80
C GLU A 199 2.44 0.60 -5.33
N GLU A 200 1.22 1.16 -5.40
CA GLU A 200 0.95 2.52 -4.88
C GLU A 200 1.15 2.59 -3.37
N LEU A 201 0.60 1.63 -2.63
CA LEU A 201 0.73 1.56 -1.18
C LEU A 201 2.21 1.47 -0.77
N HIS A 202 2.99 0.65 -1.48
CA HIS A 202 4.41 0.49 -1.21
C HIS A 202 5.19 1.79 -1.47
N ASP A 203 4.95 2.46 -2.59
CA ASP A 203 5.65 3.72 -2.90
C ASP A 203 5.34 4.82 -1.86
N ARG A 204 4.12 4.82 -1.31
CA ARG A 204 3.68 5.79 -0.31
C ARG A 204 4.14 5.45 1.12
N THR A 205 4.17 4.17 1.49
CA THR A 205 4.32 3.74 2.90
C THR A 205 5.56 2.90 3.17
N GLY A 206 6.25 2.43 2.12
CA GLY A 206 7.34 1.46 2.20
C GLY A 206 6.87 0.03 2.47
N VAL A 207 5.56 -0.22 2.58
CA VAL A 207 4.99 -1.53 2.94
C VAL A 207 4.04 -2.02 1.84
N TYR A 208 4.19 -3.28 1.45
CA TYR A 208 3.25 -3.93 0.54
C TYR A 208 2.02 -4.46 1.29
N PRO A 209 0.84 -4.54 0.64
CA PRO A 209 -0.35 -5.06 1.28
C PRO A 209 -0.25 -6.55 1.57
N ASP A 210 -0.91 -6.95 2.64
CA ASP A 210 -1.09 -8.32 3.10
C ASP A 210 0.25 -9.05 3.32
N ILE A 211 1.25 -8.36 3.87
CA ILE A 211 2.48 -9.05 4.29
C ILE A 211 2.19 -10.01 5.44
N ASN A 212 1.29 -9.66 6.37
CA ASN A 212 0.97 -10.46 7.55
C ASN A 212 -0.34 -11.26 7.42
N THR A 213 -1.12 -10.98 6.39
CA THR A 213 -2.43 -11.58 6.13
C THR A 213 -2.48 -12.18 4.73
N TRP A 214 -3.59 -12.82 4.40
CA TRP A 214 -3.93 -13.17 3.04
C TRP A 214 -5.29 -12.62 2.68
N SER A 215 -5.44 -12.19 1.43
CA SER A 215 -6.69 -11.66 0.90
C SER A 215 -7.28 -12.58 -0.13
N ARG A 216 -8.51 -13.04 0.09
CA ARG A 216 -9.38 -13.44 -1.00
C ARG A 216 -9.61 -12.27 -1.94
N LEU A 217 -9.53 -12.55 -3.24
CA LEU A 217 -9.81 -11.60 -4.30
C LEU A 217 -11.02 -12.12 -5.10
N PRO A 218 -12.26 -11.84 -4.66
CA PRO A 218 -13.45 -12.42 -5.28
C PRO A 218 -13.68 -11.95 -6.72
N GLY A 219 -12.95 -10.93 -7.21
CA GLY A 219 -12.98 -10.52 -8.61
C GLY A 219 -12.14 -11.40 -9.54
N SER A 220 -11.40 -12.39 -9.01
CA SER A 220 -10.51 -13.24 -9.81
C SER A 220 -10.71 -14.74 -9.53
N ARG A 221 -10.49 -15.57 -10.56
CA ARG A 221 -10.67 -17.02 -10.53
C ARG A 221 -9.46 -17.76 -11.10
N GLY A 222 -9.00 -18.78 -10.36
CA GLY A 222 -7.98 -19.74 -10.78
C GLY A 222 -8.54 -21.15 -10.69
N GLY A 223 -8.60 -21.87 -11.82
CA GLY A 223 -9.24 -23.20 -11.86
C GLY A 223 -10.71 -23.20 -11.42
N GLY A 224 -11.41 -22.07 -11.62
CA GLY A 224 -12.83 -21.90 -11.23
C GLY A 224 -13.07 -21.50 -9.78
N ARG A 225 -12.03 -21.33 -8.96
CA ARG A 225 -12.13 -20.93 -7.54
C ARG A 225 -11.68 -19.50 -7.32
N VAL A 226 -12.21 -18.82 -6.30
CA VAL A 226 -11.65 -17.54 -5.79
C VAL A 226 -10.18 -17.75 -5.53
N VAL A 227 -9.37 -16.77 -5.93
CA VAL A 227 -7.94 -16.77 -5.64
C VAL A 227 -7.65 -15.98 -4.39
N ASP A 228 -6.56 -16.36 -3.76
CA ASP A 228 -6.01 -15.74 -2.57
C ASP A 228 -4.68 -15.12 -2.92
N ALA A 229 -4.44 -13.90 -2.45
CA ALA A 229 -3.24 -13.16 -2.73
C ALA A 229 -2.60 -12.64 -1.45
N ARG A 230 -1.28 -12.53 -1.49
CA ARG A 230 -0.49 -11.77 -0.53
C ARG A 230 0.77 -11.24 -1.17
N ARG A 231 1.41 -10.29 -0.49
CA ARG A 231 2.75 -9.83 -0.85
C ARG A 231 3.76 -10.40 0.13
N LEU A 232 4.98 -10.63 -0.36
CA LEU A 232 6.12 -11.01 0.46
C LEU A 232 7.04 -9.80 0.66
N THR A 233 7.89 -9.87 1.68
CA THR A 233 9.01 -8.94 1.85
C THR A 233 9.85 -8.94 0.57
N GLY A 234 10.00 -7.77 -0.07
CA GLY A 234 10.64 -7.62 -1.39
C GLY A 234 9.67 -7.54 -2.57
N GLY A 235 8.35 -7.57 -2.33
CA GLY A 235 7.34 -7.29 -3.33
C GLY A 235 6.92 -8.48 -4.20
N ARG A 236 7.43 -9.69 -3.95
CA ARG A 236 6.92 -10.86 -4.67
C ARG A 236 5.43 -11.05 -4.43
N LEU A 237 4.68 -11.28 -5.50
CA LEU A 237 3.25 -11.55 -5.48
C LEU A 237 3.00 -13.05 -5.41
N CYS A 238 2.40 -13.50 -4.30
CA CYS A 238 1.95 -14.87 -4.17
C CYS A 238 0.45 -14.91 -4.41
N VAL A 239 0.03 -15.69 -5.43
CA VAL A 239 -1.38 -15.97 -5.71
C VAL A 239 -1.56 -17.48 -5.79
N ASP A 240 -2.57 -17.97 -5.09
CA ASP A 240 -2.98 -19.37 -5.12
C ASP A 240 -4.52 -19.46 -5.10
N ALA A 241 -5.06 -20.66 -5.21
CA ALA A 241 -6.47 -20.95 -4.94
C ALA A 241 -6.57 -22.10 -3.94
N ALA A 242 -5.60 -22.24 -3.03
CA ALA A 242 -5.47 -23.42 -2.17
C ALA A 242 -6.69 -23.62 -1.25
N TRP A 243 -7.32 -22.53 -0.81
CA TRP A 243 -8.36 -22.60 0.21
C TRP A 243 -9.74 -22.88 -0.35
N ALA A 244 -10.49 -23.67 0.40
CA ALA A 244 -11.88 -23.95 0.11
C ALA A 244 -12.76 -22.73 0.47
N PRO A 245 -13.95 -22.59 -0.15
CA PRO A 245 -14.88 -21.50 0.18
C PRO A 245 -15.27 -21.42 1.65
N ALA A 246 -15.27 -22.56 2.35
CA ALA A 246 -15.62 -22.66 3.77
C ALA A 246 -14.44 -22.40 4.73
N ASP A 247 -13.21 -22.31 4.23
CA ASP A 247 -12.04 -22.06 5.06
C ASP A 247 -12.10 -20.63 5.64
N ARG A 248 -11.63 -20.45 6.87
CA ARG A 248 -11.43 -19.13 7.47
C ARG A 248 -10.35 -19.21 8.53
N TYR A 249 -9.59 -18.14 8.65
CA TYR A 249 -8.51 -18.01 9.61
C TYR A 249 -8.42 -16.56 10.10
N PRO A 250 -7.91 -16.30 11.32
CA PRO A 250 -7.72 -14.95 11.82
C PRO A 250 -6.83 -14.05 10.95
N THR A 251 -5.98 -14.64 10.11
CA THR A 251 -5.07 -13.92 9.20
C THR A 251 -5.57 -13.93 7.75
N MET A 252 -6.79 -14.39 7.51
CA MET A 252 -7.37 -14.53 6.19
C MET A 252 -8.61 -13.65 6.07
N GLY A 253 -8.57 -12.71 5.14
CA GLY A 253 -9.66 -11.79 4.86
C GLY A 253 -9.97 -11.72 3.38
N GLY A 254 -10.42 -10.56 2.93
CA GLY A 254 -10.64 -10.29 1.53
C GLY A 254 -10.74 -8.82 1.19
N ARG A 255 -10.41 -8.53 -0.07
CA ARG A 255 -10.39 -7.17 -0.59
C ARG A 255 -11.49 -6.95 -1.61
N SER A 256 -11.93 -5.70 -1.66
CA SER A 256 -12.95 -5.20 -2.55
C SER A 256 -12.49 -3.96 -3.28
N GLU A 257 -13.11 -3.71 -4.42
CA GLU A 257 -12.91 -2.53 -5.25
C GLU A 257 -14.27 -1.91 -5.60
N GLY A 258 -14.34 -0.59 -5.57
CA GLY A 258 -15.49 0.18 -6.03
C GLY A 258 -15.18 0.91 -7.33
N VAL A 259 -16.23 1.18 -8.10
CA VAL A 259 -16.21 2.06 -9.27
C VAL A 259 -17.34 3.07 -9.11
N LYS A 260 -17.17 4.24 -9.73
CA LYS A 260 -18.25 5.21 -9.88
C LYS A 260 -18.95 5.01 -11.23
#